data_AF-A0A5Q0JSV2-F1
#
_entry.id   AF-A0A5Q0JSV2-F1
#
_cell.length_a   1.000
_cell.length_b   1.000
_cell.length_c   1.000
_cell.angle_alpha   90.00
_cell.angle_beta   90.00
_cell.angle_gamma   90.00
#
_symmetry.space_group_name_H-M   'P 1'
#
loop_
_entity.id
_entity.type
_entity.pdbx_description
1 polymer ?
#
loop_
_entity_poly.entity_id
_entity_poly.type
_entity_poly.pdbx_seq_one_letter_code
_entity_poly.pdbx_strand_id
1 'polypeptide(L)' 'MLFDILVSTKINDAQIVLNYGTAYLKSKTFKTEKLSLKICRFCHIEHATAAIVNDIQNKGYSLIEMENCD' A
#
# COMPACT_ATOMS: atom_id res chain seq x y z
N MET A 1 -9.79 -8.17 0.05
CA MET A 1 -8.33 -8.41 0.10
C MET A 1 -7.76 -7.47 1.13
N LEU A 2 -6.96 -7.98 2.05
CA LEU A 2 -6.31 -7.19 3.10
C LEU A 2 -4.83 -7.04 2.74
N PHE A 3 -4.34 -5.80 2.75
CA PHE A 3 -2.95 -5.49 2.45
C PHE A 3 -2.62 -4.11 2.98
N ASP A 4 -1.33 -3.89 3.23
CA ASP A 4 -0.78 -2.61 3.62
C ASP A 4 0.00 -1.98 2.47
N ILE A 5 -0.09 -0.66 2.37
CA ILE A 5 0.70 0.17 1.44
C ILE A 5 1.70 0.95 2.29
N LEU A 6 2.98 0.63 2.13
CA LEU A 6 4.06 1.30 2.82
C LEU A 6 4.63 2.41 1.94
N VAL A 7 4.68 3.61 2.49
CA VAL A 7 5.18 4.81 1.81
C VAL A 7 6.20 5.54 2.66
N SER A 8 7.01 6.40 2.04
CA SER A 8 7.88 7.31 2.77
C SER A 8 7.05 8.25 3.65
N THR A 9 7.57 8.57 4.84
CA THR A 9 7.01 9.59 5.75
C THR A 9 6.98 11.00 5.14
N LYS A 10 7.60 11.21 3.96
CA LYS A 10 7.51 12.45 3.18
C LYS A 10 6.20 12.57 2.39
N ILE A 11 5.46 11.46 2.20
CA ILE A 11 4.19 11.45 1.47
C ILE A 11 3.05 11.71 2.47
N ASN A 12 2.49 12.91 2.40
CA ASN A 12 1.36 13.33 3.24
C ASN A 12 0.02 13.40 2.48
N ASP A 13 0.03 13.12 1.18
CA ASP A 13 -1.16 13.13 0.34
C ASP A 13 -1.76 11.72 0.22
N ALA A 14 -2.91 11.53 0.84
CA ALA A 14 -3.61 10.25 0.82
C ALA A 14 -4.08 9.85 -0.61
N GLN A 15 -4.27 10.80 -1.53
CA GLN A 15 -4.61 10.47 -2.93
C GLN A 15 -3.47 9.75 -3.64
N ILE A 16 -2.22 10.11 -3.35
CA ILE A 16 -1.04 9.41 -3.89
C ILE A 16 -1.06 7.94 -3.44
N VAL A 17 -1.31 7.71 -2.15
CA VAL A 17 -1.39 6.36 -1.57
C VAL A 17 -2.54 5.56 -2.18
N LEU A 18 -3.73 6.16 -2.32
CA LEU A 18 -4.89 5.52 -2.97
C LEU A 18 -4.61 5.16 -4.43
N ASN A 19 -3.84 5.99 -5.15
CA ASN A 19 -3.45 5.73 -6.54
C ASN A 19 -2.52 4.51 -6.64
N TYR A 20 -1.55 4.37 -5.72
CA TYR A 20 -0.68 3.19 -5.67
C TYR A 20 -1.50 1.91 -5.44
N GLY A 21 -2.37 1.91 -4.42
CA GLY A 21 -3.23 0.77 -4.16
C GLY A 21 -4.18 0.46 -5.34
N THR A 22 -4.70 1.49 -6.01
CA THR A 22 -5.59 1.31 -7.17
C THR A 22 -4.83 0.71 -8.36
N ALA A 23 -3.62 1.17 -8.64
CA ALA A 23 -2.77 0.62 -9.69
C ALA A 23 -2.45 -0.85 -9.42
N TYR A 24 -2.18 -1.16 -8.16
CA TYR A 24 -1.94 -2.53 -7.72
C TYR A 24 -3.18 -3.43 -7.88
N LEU A 25 -4.36 -3.00 -7.43
CA LEU A 25 -5.58 -3.79 -7.57
C LEU A 25 -5.97 -4.07 -9.03
N LYS A 26 -5.63 -3.16 -9.96
CA LYS A 26 -5.81 -3.38 -11.41
C LYS A 26 -4.98 -4.54 -11.96
N SER A 27 -3.89 -4.94 -11.28
CA SER A 27 -3.07 -6.08 -11.68
C SER A 27 -3.68 -7.44 -11.28
N LYS A 28 -4.69 -7.44 -10.40
CA LYS A 28 -5.32 -8.67 -9.92
C LYS A 28 -6.30 -9.20 -10.96
N THR A 29 -6.37 -10.52 -11.08
CA THR A 29 -7.21 -11.22 -12.08
C THR A 29 -8.69 -11.29 -11.69
N PHE A 30 -9.03 -10.92 -10.46
CA PHE A 30 -10.39 -10.92 -9.92
C PHE A 30 -10.91 -9.50 -9.69
N LYS A 31 -12.24 -9.37 -9.58
CA LYS A 31 -12.89 -8.08 -9.33
C LYS A 31 -12.55 -7.58 -7.93
N THR A 32 -11.96 -6.40 -7.84
CA THR A 32 -11.63 -5.73 -6.59
C THR A 32 -12.62 -4.62 -6.28
N GLU A 33 -12.75 -4.27 -5.00
CA GLU A 33 -13.48 -3.06 -4.60
C GLU A 33 -12.69 -1.79 -4.95
N LYS A 34 -13.42 -0.66 -5.07
CA LYS A 34 -12.79 0.64 -5.27
C LYS A 34 -12.19 1.12 -3.96
N LEU A 35 -10.87 1.33 -3.94
CA LEU A 35 -10.17 1.94 -2.81
C LEU A 35 -10.70 3.35 -2.51
N SER A 36 -10.88 3.64 -1.23
CA SER A 36 -11.25 4.95 -0.71
C SER A 36 -10.80 5.11 0.74
N LEU A 37 -10.80 6.34 1.24
CA LEU A 37 -10.50 6.63 2.65
C LEU A 37 -11.52 6.04 3.65
N LYS A 38 -12.65 5.50 3.17
CA LYS A 38 -13.60 4.78 4.02
C LYS A 38 -13.12 3.38 4.41
N ILE A 39 -12.28 2.77 3.56
CA ILE A 39 -11.76 1.41 3.74
C ILE A 39 -10.24 1.36 3.90
N CYS A 40 -9.54 2.46 3.61
CA CYS A 40 -8.12 2.64 3.84
C CYS A 40 -7.92 3.48 5.11
N ARG A 41 -7.10 2.98 6.05
CA ARG A 41 -6.74 3.70 7.28
C ARG A 41 -5.23 3.79 7.42
N PHE A 42 -4.74 4.88 7.99
CA PHE A 42 -3.37 4.96 8.45
C PHE A 42 -3.19 4.09 9.69
N CYS A 43 -2.22 3.18 9.68
CA CYS A 43 -1.96 2.27 10.79
C CYS A 43 -0.94 2.88 11.77
N HIS A 44 0.32 3.04 11.36
CA HIS A 44 1.41 3.55 12.19
C HIS A 44 2.62 3.95 11.32
N ILE A 45 3.69 4.41 11.95
CA ILE A 45 5.02 4.60 11.34
C ILE A 45 5.99 3.67 12.04
N GLU A 46 6.88 3.04 11.28
CA GLU A 46 7.93 2.18 11.80
C GLU A 46 9.22 2.29 10.97
N HIS A 47 10.27 1.64 11.45
CA HIS A 47 11.52 1.50 10.71
C HIS A 47 11.41 0.39 9.67
N ALA A 48 11.51 0.76 8.40
CA ALA A 48 11.45 -0.17 7.28
C ALA A 48 12.73 -1.02 7.14
N THR A 49 12.57 -2.24 6.66
CA THR A 49 13.71 -3.11 6.27
C THR A 49 14.39 -2.57 5.00
N ALA A 50 15.62 -3.00 4.73
CA ALA A 50 16.35 -2.59 3.52
C ALA A 50 15.59 -2.91 2.22
N ALA A 51 14.87 -4.04 2.18
CA ALA A 51 14.03 -4.41 1.04
C ALA A 51 12.88 -3.40 0.81
N ILE A 52 12.17 -3.03 1.87
CA ILE A 52 11.07 -2.05 1.79
C ILE A 52 11.61 -0.67 1.38
N VAL A 53 12.75 -0.25 1.95
CA VAL A 53 13.41 1.01 1.56
C VAL A 53 13.75 1.00 0.07
N ASN A 54 14.33 -0.09 -0.43
CA ASN A 54 14.68 -0.23 -1.84
C ASN A 54 13.43 -0.20 -2.74
N ASP A 55 12.35 -0.85 -2.34
CA ASP A 55 11.08 -0.78 -3.07
C ASP A 55 10.54 0.65 -3.13
N ILE A 56 10.49 1.36 -1.99
CA ILE A 56 10.00 2.73 -1.92
C ILE A 56 10.87 3.66 -2.77
N GLN A 57 12.20 3.48 -2.79
CA GLN A 57 13.10 4.29 -3.60
C GLN A 57 12.92 4.07 -5.11
N ASN A 58 12.66 2.84 -5.54
CA ASN A 58 12.56 2.51 -6.96
C ASN A 58 11.13 2.63 -7.53
N LYS A 59 10.10 2.38 -6.72
CA LYS A 59 8.69 2.30 -7.13
C LYS A 59 7.81 3.39 -6.52
N GLY A 60 8.28 4.05 -5.45
CA GLY A 60 7.52 5.03 -4.66
C GLY A 60 6.73 4.43 -3.49
N TYR A 61 6.59 3.10 -3.43
CA TYR A 61 5.85 2.39 -2.38
C TYR A 61 6.32 0.92 -2.28
N SER A 62 5.96 0.25 -1.19
CA SER A 62 6.03 -1.21 -1.05
C SER A 62 4.64 -1.72 -0.61
N LEU A 63 4.35 -3.00 -0.88
CA LEU A 63 3.07 -3.64 -0.55
C LEU A 63 3.30 -4.88 0.29
N ILE A 64 2.49 -5.05 1.31
CA ILE A 64 2.44 -6.27 2.11
C ILE A 64 1.03 -6.84 2.00
N GLU A 65 0.86 -7.93 1.26
CA GLU A 65 -0.38 -8.69 1.26
C GLU A 65 -0.48 -9.46 2.58
N MET A 66 -1.58 -9.27 3.31
CA MET A 66 -1.90 -10.14 4.44
C MET A 66 -2.75 -11.27 3.88
N GLU A 67 -2.10 -12.37 3.48
CA GLU A 67 -2.82 -13.63 3.25
C GLU A 67 -3.37 -14.16 4.57
N ASN A 68 -4.58 -14.71 4.53
CA ASN A 68 -5.22 -15.56 5.53
C ASN A 68 -4.44 -15.67 6.86
N CYS A 69 -4.71 -14.76 7.81
CA CYS A 69 -4.44 -15.08 9.20
C CYS A 69 -5.42 -16.18 9.58
N ASP A 70 -4.95 -17.43 9.63
CA ASP A 70 -5.65 -18.49 10.38
C ASP A 70 -5.57 -18.21 11.89
#